data_AF-A0A6M0FJW7-F1
#
_entry.id   AF-A0A6M0FJW7-F1
#
_cell.length_a   1.000
_cell.length_b   1.000
_cell.length_c   1.000
_cell.angle_alpha   90.00
_cell.angle_beta   90.00
_cell.angle_gamma   90.00
#
_symmetry.space_group_name_H-M   'P 1'
#
loop_
_entity.id
_entity.type
_entity.pdbx_description
1 polymer ?
#
loop_
_entity_poly.entity_id
_entity_poly.type
_entity_poly.pdbx_seq_one_letter_code
_entity_poly.pdbx_strand_id
1 'polypeptide(L)'
;MQIQELHNLVEKKIIRYIAEQGYEFVNYKNSSGINGIYRIFLPHSEIVLTLTATGTKDFIATVSINEETPEEYKSLFIKEIYRQKKYRYITAKDCGKLQGFPSWFRAHSRENQENYLHFLKNHLRQNL
;
A
#
# COMPACT_ATOMS: atom_id res chain seq x y z
N MET A 1 12.11 14.69 -28.26
CA MET A 1 10.83 15.12 -27.69
C MET A 1 10.69 16.61 -27.94
N GLN A 2 9.64 17.04 -28.62
CA GLN A 2 9.42 18.44 -28.98
C GLN A 2 8.90 19.21 -27.75
N ILE A 3 9.15 20.53 -27.67
CA ILE A 3 8.71 21.39 -26.56
C ILE A 3 7.19 21.29 -26.36
N GLN A 4 6.42 21.21 -27.45
CA GLN A 4 4.96 21.05 -27.38
C GLN A 4 4.54 19.73 -26.72
N GLU A 5 5.25 18.63 -26.98
CA GLU A 5 4.96 17.34 -26.33
C GLU A 5 5.19 17.43 -24.82
N LEU A 6 6.26 18.12 -24.41
CA LEU A 6 6.60 18.30 -22.99
C LEU A 6 5.53 19.14 -22.28
N HIS A 7 5.07 20.24 -22.88
CA HIS A 7 3.96 21.03 -22.36
C HIS A 7 2.68 20.20 -22.23
N ASN A 8 2.34 19.40 -23.25
CA ASN A 8 1.18 18.53 -23.22
C ASN A 8 1.26 17.49 -22.07
N LEU A 9 2.46 16.97 -21.78
CA LEU A 9 2.66 16.02 -20.68
C LEU A 9 2.55 16.69 -19.30
N VAL A 10 2.98 17.95 -19.17
CA VAL A 10 2.82 18.77 -17.95
C VAL A 10 1.34 19.07 -17.72
N GLU A 11 0.62 19.53 -18.74
CA GLU A 11 -0.83 19.83 -18.64
C GLU A 11 -1.64 18.59 -18.26
N LYS A 12 -1.29 17.43 -18.81
CA LYS A 12 -1.90 16.14 -18.46
C LYS A 12 -1.51 15.61 -17.08
N LYS A 13 -0.66 16.34 -16.33
CA LYS A 13 -0.15 15.94 -15.01
C LYS A 13 0.55 14.58 -15.03
N ILE A 14 1.25 14.28 -16.12
CA ILE A 14 2.06 13.07 -16.27
C ILE A 14 3.46 13.32 -15.73
N ILE A 15 4.01 14.50 -16.01
CA ILE A 15 5.30 14.98 -15.52
C ILE A 15 5.16 16.33 -14.82
N ARG A 16 6.10 16.67 -13.94
CA ARG A 16 6.25 17.98 -13.31
C ARG A 16 7.69 18.45 -13.45
N TYR A 17 7.87 19.77 -13.51
CA TYR A 17 9.20 20.37 -13.47
C TYR A 17 9.63 20.59 -12.01
N ILE A 18 10.84 20.17 -11.69
CA ILE A 18 11.54 20.48 -10.45
C ILE A 18 12.73 21.38 -10.78
N ALA A 19 12.77 22.53 -10.10
CA ALA A 19 13.89 23.46 -10.20
C ALA A 19 15.22 22.71 -9.98
N GLU A 20 16.19 22.96 -10.85
CA GLU A 20 17.53 22.35 -10.80
C GLU A 20 17.61 20.83 -11.07
N GLN A 21 16.48 20.12 -11.18
CA GLN A 21 16.45 18.66 -11.45
C GLN A 21 15.79 18.30 -12.79
N GLY A 22 15.09 19.24 -13.43
CA GLY A 22 14.42 19.02 -14.71
C GLY A 22 13.01 18.43 -14.54
N TYR A 23 12.58 17.60 -15.49
CA TYR A 23 11.25 17.00 -15.45
C TYR A 23 11.28 15.60 -14.82
N GLU A 24 10.31 15.32 -13.96
CA GLU A 24 10.08 14.00 -13.41
C GLU A 24 8.62 13.58 -13.53
N PHE A 25 8.33 12.28 -13.42
CA PHE A 25 6.95 11.81 -13.43
C PHE A 25 6.20 12.26 -12.17
N VAL A 26 4.94 12.61 -12.31
CA VAL A 26 4.09 12.94 -11.15
C VAL A 26 4.00 11.74 -10.19
N ASN A 27 4.02 10.52 -10.74
CA ASN A 27 4.06 9.25 -10.00
C ASN A 27 5.50 8.67 -9.89
N TYR A 28 6.54 9.52 -9.93
CA TYR A 28 7.92 9.08 -9.81
C TYR A 28 8.19 8.44 -8.43
N LYS A 29 8.99 7.36 -8.44
CA LYS A 29 9.18 6.39 -7.35
C LYS A 29 9.54 7.03 -6.01
N ASN A 30 8.77 6.66 -5.01
CA ASN A 30 9.21 6.42 -3.66
C ASN A 30 9.19 4.89 -3.47
N SER A 31 10.20 4.31 -2.82
CA SER A 31 10.23 2.88 -2.42
C SER A 31 9.01 2.46 -1.59
N SER A 32 8.21 3.43 -1.15
CA SER A 32 6.93 3.32 -0.44
C SER A 32 5.69 3.21 -1.35
N GLY A 33 5.84 3.17 -2.67
CA GLY A 33 4.74 3.00 -3.65
C GLY A 33 4.12 4.32 -4.15
N ILE A 34 2.98 4.24 -4.84
CA ILE A 34 2.35 5.41 -5.51
C ILE A 34 1.43 6.12 -4.51
N ASN A 35 1.59 7.43 -4.34
CA ASN A 35 0.80 8.25 -3.41
C ASN A 35 0.85 7.75 -1.96
N GLY A 36 2.02 7.22 -1.55
CA GLY A 36 2.21 6.65 -0.22
C GLY A 36 1.42 5.36 0.02
N ILE A 37 1.02 4.66 -1.05
CA ILE A 37 0.37 3.35 -1.01
C ILE A 37 1.34 2.35 -1.60
N TYR A 38 1.81 1.42 -0.76
CA TYR A 38 2.72 0.38 -1.20
C TYR A 38 1.96 -0.76 -1.88
N ARG A 39 0.98 -1.34 -1.17
CA ARG A 39 0.14 -2.44 -1.66
C ARG A 39 -1.29 -2.32 -1.16
N ILE A 40 -2.23 -2.84 -1.93
CA ILE A 40 -3.62 -3.03 -1.52
C ILE A 40 -3.94 -4.52 -1.71
N PHE A 41 -4.15 -5.24 -0.62
CA PHE A 41 -4.60 -6.63 -0.64
C PHE A 41 -6.10 -6.70 -0.86
N LEU A 42 -6.56 -7.66 -1.66
CA LEU A 42 -7.97 -7.89 -1.91
C LEU A 42 -8.60 -8.67 -0.75
N PRO A 43 -9.93 -8.56 -0.51
CA PRO A 43 -10.57 -9.24 0.62
C PRO A 43 -10.43 -10.77 0.56
N HIS A 44 -10.36 -11.33 -0.65
CA HIS A 44 -10.19 -12.75 -0.93
C HIS A 44 -8.72 -13.12 -1.22
N SER A 45 -7.76 -12.24 -0.95
CA SER A 45 -6.34 -12.55 -1.14
C SER A 45 -5.91 -13.62 -0.15
N GLU A 46 -5.51 -14.78 -0.64
CA GLU A 46 -4.99 -15.88 0.19
C GLU A 46 -3.59 -15.58 0.75
N ILE A 47 -2.86 -14.67 0.11
CA ILE A 47 -1.50 -14.28 0.50
C ILE A 47 -1.55 -12.86 1.03
N VAL A 48 -1.23 -12.70 2.32
CA VAL A 48 -0.92 -11.41 2.92
C VAL A 48 0.48 -11.51 3.51
N LEU A 49 1.40 -10.69 3.00
CA LEU A 49 2.79 -10.70 3.48
C LEU A 49 2.84 -10.05 4.86
N THR A 50 3.30 -10.81 5.84
CA THR A 50 3.33 -10.41 7.25
C THR A 50 4.44 -9.43 7.60
N LEU A 51 5.42 -9.25 6.70
CA LEU A 51 6.59 -8.42 6.88
C LEU A 51 6.63 -7.30 5.85
N THR A 52 6.51 -6.06 6.31
CA THR A 52 6.79 -4.86 5.54
C THR A 52 8.00 -4.15 6.11
N ALA A 53 8.78 -3.50 5.24
CA ALA A 53 9.81 -2.58 5.69
C ALA A 53 9.14 -1.38 6.38
N THR A 54 9.73 -0.90 7.48
CA THR A 54 9.27 0.29 8.20
C THR A 54 9.05 1.45 7.22
N GLY A 55 7.89 2.12 7.28
CA GLY A 55 7.54 3.22 6.38
C GLY A 55 6.84 2.83 5.07
N THR A 56 6.55 1.54 4.83
CA THR A 56 5.69 1.11 3.72
C THR A 56 4.26 0.87 4.21
N LYS A 57 3.30 1.50 3.52
CA LYS A 57 1.89 1.54 3.92
C LYS A 57 1.10 0.52 3.13
N ASP A 58 0.75 -0.58 3.79
CA ASP A 58 -0.13 -1.61 3.25
C ASP A 58 -1.60 -1.34 3.59
N PHE A 59 -2.46 -1.68 2.65
CA PHE A 59 -3.90 -1.49 2.75
C PHE A 59 -4.65 -2.78 2.39
N ILE A 60 -5.90 -2.88 2.81
CA ILE A 60 -6.85 -3.92 2.41
C ILE A 60 -8.02 -3.23 1.72
N ALA A 61 -8.41 -3.73 0.54
CA ALA A 61 -9.60 -3.27 -0.17
C ALA A 61 -10.86 -3.58 0.65
N THR A 62 -11.84 -2.68 0.62
CA THR A 62 -13.09 -2.83 1.39
C THR A 62 -14.21 -3.45 0.57
N VAL A 63 -13.97 -3.67 -0.73
CA VAL A 63 -14.89 -4.33 -1.65
C VAL A 63 -14.13 -5.40 -2.43
N SER A 64 -14.84 -6.45 -2.80
CA SER A 64 -14.34 -7.46 -3.74
C SER A 64 -14.66 -7.04 -5.17
N ILE A 65 -13.83 -7.49 -6.10
CA ILE A 65 -14.04 -7.37 -7.54
C ILE A 65 -13.82 -8.75 -8.15
N ASN A 66 -14.55 -9.08 -9.22
CA ASN A 66 -14.42 -10.37 -9.91
C ASN A 66 -14.39 -10.07 -11.41
N GLU A 67 -13.42 -10.62 -12.12
CA GLU A 67 -13.32 -10.58 -13.58
C GLU A 67 -12.61 -11.85 -14.05
N GLU A 68 -12.86 -12.25 -15.30
CA GLU A 68 -12.31 -13.49 -15.87
C GLU A 68 -10.88 -13.31 -16.40
N THR A 69 -10.53 -12.10 -16.85
CA THR A 69 -9.20 -11.83 -17.44
C THR A 69 -8.34 -10.92 -16.56
N PRO A 70 -7.01 -11.12 -16.55
CA PRO A 70 -6.09 -10.25 -15.82
C PRO A 70 -6.18 -8.76 -16.20
N GLU A 71 -6.43 -8.45 -17.48
CA GLU A 71 -6.52 -7.09 -18.01
C GLU A 71 -7.76 -6.37 -17.49
N GLU A 72 -8.93 -7.02 -17.55
CA GLU A 72 -10.18 -6.49 -17.02
C GLU A 72 -10.08 -6.31 -15.51
N TYR A 73 -9.50 -7.31 -14.83
CA TYR A 73 -9.26 -7.26 -13.40
C TYR A 73 -8.43 -6.04 -12.99
N LYS A 74 -7.33 -5.78 -13.71
CA LYS A 74 -6.46 -4.62 -13.45
C LYS A 74 -7.18 -3.29 -13.70
N SER A 75 -7.96 -3.21 -14.78
CA SER A 75 -8.75 -2.02 -15.11
C SER A 75 -9.79 -1.74 -14.03
N LEU A 76 -10.54 -2.77 -13.62
CA LEU A 76 -11.57 -2.68 -12.59
C LEU A 76 -10.97 -2.34 -11.23
N PHE A 77 -9.83 -2.93 -10.86
CA PHE A 77 -9.09 -2.58 -9.64
C PHE A 77 -8.75 -1.08 -9.59
N ILE A 78 -8.21 -0.52 -10.68
CA ILE A 78 -7.85 0.90 -10.72
C ILE A 78 -9.11 1.77 -10.60
N LYS A 79 -10.19 1.40 -11.30
CA LYS A 79 -11.44 2.16 -11.37
C LYS A 79 -12.22 2.11 -10.06
N GLU A 80 -12.48 0.92 -9.52
CA GLU A 80 -13.41 0.69 -8.42
C GLU A 80 -12.74 0.71 -7.04
N ILE A 81 -11.46 0.33 -6.95
CA ILE A 81 -10.74 0.26 -5.67
C ILE A 81 -9.83 1.47 -5.51
N TYR A 82 -8.86 1.65 -6.40
CA TYR A 82 -7.81 2.67 -6.22
C TYR A 82 -8.36 4.10 -6.32
N ARG A 83 -9.01 4.45 -7.44
CA ARG A 83 -9.49 5.82 -7.68
C ARG A 83 -10.61 6.23 -6.73
N GLN A 84 -11.48 5.29 -6.37
CA GLN A 84 -12.58 5.52 -5.42
C GLN A 84 -12.17 5.44 -3.95
N LYS A 85 -10.89 5.14 -3.67
CA LYS A 85 -10.36 5.00 -2.31
C LYS A 85 -11.09 3.95 -1.47
N LYS A 86 -11.56 2.85 -2.08
CA LYS A 86 -12.24 1.74 -1.38
C LYS A 86 -11.24 0.78 -0.74
N TYR A 87 -10.41 1.31 0.15
CA TYR A 87 -9.40 0.56 0.88
C TYR A 87 -9.09 1.23 2.22
N ARG A 88 -8.63 0.45 3.20
CA ARG A 88 -8.24 0.92 4.53
C ARG A 88 -6.86 0.42 4.92
N TYR A 89 -6.22 1.10 5.85
CA TYR A 89 -4.92 0.69 6.36
C TYR A 89 -4.99 -0.67 7.07
N ILE A 90 -3.93 -1.48 6.95
CA ILE A 90 -3.77 -2.71 7.75
C ILE A 90 -3.49 -2.34 9.20
N THR A 91 -4.34 -2.79 10.10
CA THR A 91 -4.20 -2.49 11.53
C THR A 91 -3.31 -3.49 12.25
N ALA A 92 -2.80 -3.12 13.43
CA ALA A 92 -2.07 -4.05 14.31
C ALA A 92 -2.92 -5.29 14.65
N LYS A 93 -4.24 -5.13 14.73
CA LYS A 93 -5.19 -6.24 14.92
C LYS A 93 -5.26 -7.16 13.71
N ASP A 94 -5.25 -6.61 12.50
CA ASP A 94 -5.18 -7.41 11.27
C ASP A 94 -3.86 -8.21 11.24
N CYS A 95 -2.73 -7.56 11.55
CA CYS A 95 -1.43 -8.23 11.68
C CYS A 95 -1.45 -9.33 12.74
N GLY A 96 -2.02 -9.08 13.92
CA GLY A 96 -2.15 -10.08 14.98
C GLY A 96 -2.94 -11.30 14.51
N LYS A 97 -4.08 -11.10 13.85
CA LYS A 97 -4.87 -12.20 13.27
C LYS A 97 -4.06 -13.02 12.26
N LEU A 98 -3.33 -12.35 11.36
CA LEU A 98 -2.48 -13.01 10.36
C LEU A 98 -1.37 -13.83 11.00
N GLN A 99 -0.90 -13.43 12.18
CA GLN A 99 0.11 -14.14 12.97
C GLN A 99 -0.50 -15.20 13.91
N GLY A 100 -1.81 -15.45 13.83
CA GLY A 100 -2.49 -16.46 14.63
C GLY A 100 -2.89 -16.00 16.04
N PHE A 101 -2.81 -14.71 16.37
CA PHE A 101 -3.27 -14.21 17.65
C PHE A 101 -4.81 -14.30 17.75
N PRO A 102 -5.34 -14.69 18.92
CA PRO A 102 -6.77 -14.76 19.13
C PRO A 102 -7.42 -13.38 19.17
N SER A 103 -8.72 -13.31 18.87
CA SER A 103 -9.47 -12.05 18.75
C SER A 103 -9.46 -11.19 20.03
N TRP A 104 -9.27 -11.83 21.19
CA TRP A 104 -9.23 -11.20 22.50
C TRP A 104 -7.84 -10.65 22.87
N PHE A 105 -6.78 -11.01 22.13
CA PHE A 105 -5.43 -10.53 22.40
C PHE A 105 -5.35 -9.02 22.16
N ARG A 106 -4.83 -8.28 23.15
CA ARG A 106 -4.64 -6.83 23.07
C ARG A 106 -3.16 -6.51 23.05
N ALA A 107 -2.71 -5.88 21.97
CA ALA A 107 -1.40 -5.25 21.91
C ALA A 107 -1.23 -4.24 23.05
N HIS A 108 -0.02 -4.08 23.57
CA HIS A 108 0.24 -3.10 24.62
C HIS A 108 -0.02 -1.68 24.10
N SER A 109 -0.71 -0.85 24.89
CA SER A 109 -1.13 0.52 24.53
C SER A 109 -0.03 1.49 24.05
N ARG A 110 1.25 1.20 24.31
CA ARG A 110 2.40 2.01 23.85
C ARG A 110 2.92 1.61 22.47
N GLU A 111 2.38 0.55 21.88
CA GLU A 111 2.80 0.06 20.59
C GLU A 111 1.92 0.63 19.49
N ASN A 112 2.45 1.66 18.80
CA ASN A 112 1.92 2.08 17.52
C ASN A 112 2.08 0.92 16.51
N GLN A 113 1.33 0.90 15.41
CA GLN A 113 1.34 -0.22 14.43
C GLN A 113 2.74 -0.63 13.96
N GLU A 114 3.63 0.34 13.73
CA GLU A 114 5.03 0.10 13.34
C GLU A 114 5.82 -0.57 14.48
N ASN A 115 5.53 -0.19 15.72
CA ASN A 115 6.14 -0.77 16.92
C ASN A 115 5.60 -2.17 17.21
N TYR A 116 4.35 -2.49 16.85
CA TYR A 116 3.77 -3.81 17.10
C TYR A 116 4.44 -4.92 16.28
N LEU A 117 4.71 -4.67 14.99
CA LEU A 117 5.47 -5.63 14.17
C LEU A 117 6.94 -5.74 14.63
N HIS A 118 7.53 -4.64 15.08
CA HIS A 118 8.86 -4.63 15.66
C HIS A 118 8.92 -5.39 17.00
N PHE A 119 7.91 -5.22 17.85
CA PHE A 119 7.72 -5.95 19.10
C PHE A 119 7.59 -7.45 18.85
N LEU A 120 6.70 -7.87 17.95
CA LEU A 120 6.54 -9.28 17.60
C LEU A 120 7.86 -9.91 17.13
N LYS A 121 8.66 -9.19 16.34
CA LYS A 121 9.97 -9.66 15.86
C LYS A 121 10.98 -9.85 16.98
N ASN A 122 11.04 -8.92 17.93
CA ASN A 122 12.12 -8.86 18.91
C ASN A 122 11.79 -9.55 20.23
N HIS A 123 10.53 -9.54 20.66
CA HIS A 123 10.13 -10.05 21.97
C HIS A 123 9.71 -11.53 21.94
N LEU A 124 9.10 -12.02 20.86
CA LEU A 124 8.76 -13.45 20.74
C LEU A 124 10.00 -14.31 20.45
N ARG A 125 11.00 -13.77 19.74
CA ARG A 125 12.28 -14.48 19.48
C ARG A 125 13.15 -14.70 20.71
N GLN A 126 12.92 -13.96 21.80
CA GLN A 126 13.71 -14.10 23.03
C GLN A 126 13.06 -15.04 24.06
N ASN A 127 11.83 -15.52 23.80
CA ASN A 127 11.05 -16.36 24.73
C ASN A 127 10.62 -17.71 24.12
N LEU A 128 11.26 -18.12 23.02
CA LEU A 128 11.22 -19.45 22.41
C LEU A 128 12.66 -19.94 22.25
#